data_AF-A0A538PEG1-F1
#
_entry.id   AF-A0A538PEG1-F1
#
_cell.length_a   1.000
_cell.length_b   1.000
_cell.length_c   1.000
_cell.angle_alpha   90.00
_cell.angle_beta   90.00
_cell.angle_gamma   90.00
#
_symmetry.space_group_name_H-M   'P 1'
#
loop_
_entity.id
_entity.type
_entity.pdbx_description
1 polymer ?
#
loop_
_entity_poly.entity_id
_entity_poly.type
_entity_poly.pdbx_seq_one_letter_code
_entity_poly.pdbx_strand_id
1 'polypeptide(L)'
;MYQRQLLPPYRCRKRWDVGRRVLPFVFRQRFKIAETWYPLWSPWDRLLEQAGVPHHFFHKGDTILKVKVFAGDHLFVDRLTYNFRRPKRGEILVFATKGITDPRTGQPAMPQDQFYIKRMVAMGGERVQIGNDRHLIINGERLDHTTPHFENVYSFDPRQPPRPNQYSGHVNGFIAGQVIAPLFPDESTIFAVRPNHYLVMGDNTMDSYDGRAWGDFSRTNVIGKYFFVYWPFSSRFGWAAR
;
A
#
# COMPACT_ATOMS: atom_id res chain seq x y z
N MET A 1 57.08 22.10 1.60
CA MET A 1 57.09 20.66 1.95
C MET A 1 56.15 20.46 3.12
N TYR A 2 54.85 20.32 2.87
CA TYR A 2 53.86 20.01 3.93
C TYR A 2 53.46 18.54 3.72
N GLN A 3 53.99 17.68 4.57
CA GLN A 3 53.69 16.26 4.60
C GLN A 3 52.18 16.08 4.80
N ARG A 4 51.50 15.52 3.79
CA ARG A 4 50.21 14.85 3.99
C ARG A 4 50.45 13.76 5.01
N GLN A 5 49.96 13.95 6.24
CA GLN A 5 49.70 12.84 7.15
C GLN A 5 48.63 11.97 6.48
N LEU A 6 49.09 10.92 5.82
CA LEU A 6 48.27 9.76 5.49
C LEU A 6 47.80 9.20 6.82
N LEU A 7 46.57 9.54 7.23
CA LEU A 7 45.89 8.82 8.29
C LEU A 7 45.91 7.33 7.90
N PRO A 8 46.31 6.41 8.79
CA PRO A 8 46.34 5.00 8.48
C PRO A 8 44.92 4.54 8.07
N PRO A 9 44.80 3.53 7.18
CA PRO A 9 43.50 2.94 6.88
C PRO A 9 42.85 2.53 8.21
N TYR A 10 41.67 3.07 8.51
CA TYR A 10 40.94 2.74 9.73
C TYR A 10 40.77 1.22 9.79
N ARG A 11 41.32 0.62 10.84
CA ARG A 11 41.31 -0.83 11.03
C ARG A 11 39.91 -1.27 11.48
N CYS A 12 38.98 -1.37 10.54
CA CYS A 12 37.61 -1.76 10.83
C CYS A 12 37.55 -3.29 11.02
N ARG A 13 37.72 -3.77 12.26
CA ARG A 13 37.39 -5.15 12.61
C ARG A 13 35.87 -5.30 12.65
N LYS A 14 35.33 -6.28 11.91
CA LYS A 14 33.91 -6.64 11.98
C LYS A 14 33.54 -7.00 13.41
N ARG A 15 32.56 -6.29 13.95
CA ARG A 15 31.74 -6.77 15.06
C ARG A 15 30.30 -6.53 14.61
N TRP A 16 29.60 -7.60 14.29
CA TRP A 16 28.15 -7.56 14.04
C TRP A 16 27.49 -8.09 15.29
N ASP A 17 26.39 -7.47 15.69
CA ASP A 17 25.55 -8.05 16.71
C ASP A 17 24.62 -9.07 16.04
N VAL A 18 24.39 -10.20 16.71
CA VAL A 18 23.30 -11.10 16.30
C VAL A 18 22.01 -10.30 16.35
N GLY A 19 21.18 -10.39 15.31
CA GLY A 19 19.92 -9.67 15.26
C GLY A 19 19.10 -9.93 16.52
N ARG A 20 18.92 -8.90 17.35
CA ARG A 20 18.08 -9.00 18.54
C ARG A 20 16.64 -8.76 18.13
N ARG A 21 15.76 -9.71 18.43
CA ARG A 21 14.32 -9.55 18.21
C ARG A 21 13.81 -8.46 19.15
N VAL A 22 13.19 -7.42 18.60
CA VAL A 22 12.65 -6.30 19.39
C VAL A 22 11.12 -6.32 19.37
N LEU A 23 10.52 -6.67 18.23
CA LEU A 23 9.09 -6.97 18.11
C LEU A 23 8.92 -8.34 17.43
N PRO A 24 7.73 -8.98 17.50
CA PRO A 24 7.44 -10.12 16.65
C PRO A 24 7.81 -9.81 15.19
N PHE A 25 8.70 -10.62 14.62
CA PHE A 25 9.18 -10.48 13.23
C PHE A 25 9.95 -9.20 12.92
N VAL A 26 10.43 -8.44 13.92
CA VAL A 26 11.33 -7.28 13.70
C VAL A 26 12.61 -7.46 14.52
N PHE A 27 13.74 -7.42 13.83
CA PHE A 27 15.07 -7.59 14.39
C PHE A 27 15.85 -6.27 14.30
N ARG A 28 16.55 -5.94 15.38
CA ARG A 28 17.57 -4.89 15.40
C ARG A 28 18.93 -5.54 15.23
N GLN A 29 19.53 -5.31 14.08
CA GLN A 29 20.93 -5.62 13.83
C GLN A 29 21.77 -4.35 14.00
N ARG A 30 23.06 -4.50 14.29
CA ARG A 30 23.98 -3.37 14.38
C ARG A 30 25.25 -3.71 13.64
N PHE A 31 25.78 -2.73 12.94
CA PHE A 31 27.09 -2.82 12.33
C PHE A 31 27.96 -1.67 12.74
N LYS A 32 29.27 -1.94 12.82
CA LYS A 32 30.26 -0.95 13.20
C LYS A 32 31.00 -0.47 11.95
N ILE A 33 31.07 0.84 11.75
CA ILE A 33 32.02 1.46 10.80
C ILE A 33 32.98 2.31 11.62
N ALA A 34 34.28 2.03 11.52
CA ALA A 34 35.31 2.61 12.38
C ALA A 34 34.95 2.42 13.87
N GLU A 35 34.69 3.51 14.60
CA GLU A 35 34.31 3.50 16.02
C GLU A 35 32.80 3.68 16.26
N THR A 36 32.00 3.89 15.21
CA THR A 36 30.58 4.21 15.33
C THR A 36 29.71 3.00 15.02
N TRP A 37 28.70 2.77 15.87
CA TRP A 37 27.68 1.74 15.67
C TRP A 37 26.45 2.32 14.96
N TYR A 38 26.02 1.65 13.91
CA TYR A 38 24.84 1.99 13.13
C TYR A 38 23.75 0.92 13.35
N PRO A 39 22.55 1.30 13.81
CA PRO A 39 21.43 0.38 13.92
C PRO A 39 20.80 0.14 12.54
N LEU A 40 20.47 -1.11 12.25
CA LEU A 40 19.68 -1.52 11.10
C LEU A 40 18.49 -2.32 11.61
N TRP A 41 17.29 -1.82 11.32
CA TRP A 41 16.04 -2.49 11.66
C TRP A 41 15.54 -3.23 10.43
N SER A 42 15.19 -4.50 10.59
CA SER A 42 14.74 -5.32 9.47
C SER A 42 13.81 -6.44 9.97
N PRO A 43 12.87 -6.89 9.13
CA PRO A 43 12.13 -8.11 9.43
C PRO A 43 12.98 -9.38 9.37
N TRP A 44 14.19 -9.29 8.80
CA TRP A 44 15.13 -10.41 8.68
C TRP A 44 16.20 -10.32 9.77
N ASP A 45 16.51 -11.45 10.42
CA ASP A 45 17.49 -11.56 11.50
C ASP A 45 18.95 -11.51 11.00
N ARG A 46 19.16 -11.81 9.71
CA ARG A 46 20.48 -11.89 9.05
C ARG A 46 20.63 -11.05 7.78
N LEU A 47 19.85 -9.97 7.66
CA LEU A 47 19.89 -9.08 6.48
C LEU A 47 21.32 -8.70 6.03
N LEU A 48 22.23 -8.41 6.97
CA LEU A 48 23.60 -7.99 6.64
C LEU A 48 24.46 -9.13 6.06
N GLU A 49 24.20 -10.37 6.50
CA GLU A 49 24.82 -11.58 5.95
C GLU A 49 24.29 -11.85 4.53
N GLN A 50 22.96 -11.78 4.36
CA GLN A 50 22.28 -11.98 3.07
C GLN A 50 22.64 -10.91 2.05
N ALA A 51 22.87 -9.67 2.48
CA ALA A 51 23.33 -8.59 1.62
C ALA A 51 24.79 -8.77 1.15
N GLY A 52 25.48 -9.82 1.60
CA GLY A 52 26.81 -10.19 1.13
C GLY A 52 27.88 -9.15 1.44
N VAL A 53 27.69 -8.31 2.47
CA VAL A 53 28.63 -7.21 2.79
C VAL A 53 30.03 -7.78 3.05
N PRO A 54 30.99 -7.60 2.12
CA PRO A 54 32.25 -8.32 2.17
C PRO A 54 33.10 -7.95 3.39
N HIS A 55 34.08 -8.79 3.70
CA HIS A 55 35.19 -8.44 4.59
C HIS A 55 36.14 -7.48 3.88
N HIS A 56 35.74 -6.23 3.64
CA HIS A 56 36.57 -5.24 2.94
C HIS A 56 36.79 -3.97 3.75
N PHE A 57 37.92 -3.32 3.46
CA PHE A 57 38.24 -1.98 3.94
C PHE A 57 37.47 -0.97 3.09
N PHE A 58 36.88 0.03 3.74
CA PHE A 58 36.15 1.10 3.07
C PHE A 58 36.88 2.43 3.27
N HIS A 59 36.96 3.21 2.21
CA HIS A 59 37.44 4.57 2.23
C HIS A 59 36.26 5.53 2.49
N LYS A 60 36.59 6.73 3.00
CA LYS A 60 35.58 7.79 3.18
C LYS A 60 35.00 8.16 1.81
N GLY A 61 33.69 7.95 1.63
CA GLY A 61 32.99 8.18 0.37
C GLY A 61 32.48 6.89 -0.29
N ASP A 62 32.94 5.72 0.15
CA ASP A 62 32.52 4.44 -0.42
C ASP A 62 31.06 4.12 -0.07
N THR A 63 30.33 3.55 -1.03
CA THR A 63 29.02 2.97 -0.78
C THR A 63 29.19 1.57 -0.19
N ILE A 64 28.96 1.44 1.12
CA ILE A 64 29.15 0.19 1.87
C ILE A 64 27.98 -0.79 1.67
N LEU A 65 26.76 -0.26 1.57
CA LEU A 65 25.54 -1.04 1.43
C LEU A 65 24.52 -0.23 0.64
N LYS A 66 24.04 -0.80 -0.48
CA LYS A 66 22.96 -0.22 -1.29
C LYS A 66 21.72 -1.12 -1.15
N VAL A 67 20.89 -0.84 -0.15
CA VAL A 67 19.63 -1.58 0.05
C VAL A 67 18.51 -0.87 -0.70
N LYS A 68 17.68 -1.65 -1.40
CA LYS A 68 16.37 -1.20 -1.85
C LYS A 68 15.31 -1.90 -1.00
N VAL A 69 14.68 -1.16 -0.10
CA VAL A 69 13.62 -1.70 0.77
C VAL A 69 12.29 -1.61 0.03
N PHE A 70 11.73 -2.75 -0.32
CA PHE A 70 10.37 -2.88 -0.87
C PHE A 70 9.37 -3.37 0.19
N ALA A 71 9.64 -3.13 1.48
CA ALA A 71 8.74 -3.54 2.53
C ALA A 71 7.46 -2.70 2.44
N GLY A 72 6.36 -3.33 2.02
CA GLY A 72 5.02 -2.80 2.26
C GLY A 72 4.75 -2.71 3.76
N ASP A 73 3.72 -1.95 4.12
CA ASP A 73 3.36 -1.79 5.53
C ASP A 73 2.88 -3.14 6.10
N HIS A 74 3.41 -3.52 7.26
CA HIS A 74 2.81 -4.58 8.05
C HIS A 74 1.87 -3.95 9.07
N LEU A 75 0.65 -4.49 9.10
CA LEU A 75 -0.45 -3.89 9.84
C LEU A 75 -1.24 -4.93 10.63
N PHE A 76 -1.91 -4.46 11.67
CA PHE A 76 -2.91 -5.23 12.39
C PHE A 76 -4.30 -4.96 11.85
N VAL A 77 -5.11 -6.02 11.86
CA VAL A 77 -6.49 -6.03 11.39
C VAL A 77 -7.41 -6.31 12.56
N ASP A 78 -8.41 -5.44 12.72
CA ASP A 78 -9.49 -5.58 13.69
C ASP A 78 -10.62 -6.36 13.04
N ARG A 79 -10.80 -7.59 13.51
CA ARG A 79 -11.85 -8.52 13.06
C ARG A 79 -13.12 -8.45 13.93
N LEU A 80 -13.13 -7.64 14.99
CA LEU A 80 -14.24 -7.55 15.95
C LEU A 80 -15.21 -6.44 15.58
N THR A 81 -14.72 -5.28 15.16
CA THR A 81 -15.59 -4.10 14.87
C THR A 81 -16.77 -4.45 13.95
N TYR A 82 -16.52 -5.23 12.88
CA TYR A 82 -17.56 -5.53 11.90
C TYR A 82 -18.55 -6.63 12.29
N ASN A 83 -18.35 -7.26 13.46
CA ASN A 83 -19.37 -8.13 14.05
C ASN A 83 -20.50 -7.33 14.72
N PHE A 84 -20.25 -6.06 15.06
CA PHE A 84 -21.20 -5.20 15.79
C PHE A 84 -21.74 -4.04 14.96
N ARG A 85 -21.05 -3.65 13.88
CA ARG A 85 -21.52 -2.62 12.95
C ARG A 85 -21.14 -2.94 11.52
N ARG A 86 -21.87 -2.38 10.56
CA ARG A 86 -21.47 -2.42 9.14
C ARG A 86 -20.35 -1.40 8.87
N PRO A 87 -19.46 -1.67 7.88
CA PRO A 87 -18.54 -0.67 7.38
C PRO A 87 -19.30 0.50 6.75
N LYS A 88 -18.72 1.71 6.87
CA LYS A 88 -19.22 2.92 6.20
C LYS A 88 -18.39 3.21 4.95
N ARG A 89 -18.98 3.92 3.97
CA ARG A 89 -18.26 4.37 2.77
C ARG A 89 -16.96 5.05 3.16
N GLY A 90 -15.91 4.77 2.41
CA GLY A 90 -14.59 5.35 2.61
C GLY A 90 -13.73 4.59 3.62
N GLU A 91 -14.29 3.67 4.43
CA GLU A 91 -13.47 2.80 5.27
C GLU A 91 -12.60 1.86 4.43
N ILE A 92 -11.37 1.61 4.89
CA ILE A 92 -10.48 0.63 4.27
C ILE A 92 -10.81 -0.76 4.81
N LEU A 93 -11.17 -1.65 3.90
CA LEU A 93 -11.53 -3.03 4.19
C LEU A 93 -10.36 -3.95 3.94
N VAL A 94 -10.19 -4.91 4.85
CA VAL A 94 -9.44 -6.14 4.61
C VAL A 94 -10.45 -7.21 4.27
N PHE A 95 -10.30 -7.86 3.11
CA PHE A 95 -11.24 -8.87 2.62
C PHE A 95 -10.52 -10.05 1.96
N ALA A 96 -11.17 -11.21 1.96
CA ALA A 96 -10.70 -12.41 1.28
C ALA A 96 -11.09 -12.41 -0.21
N THR A 97 -10.20 -12.88 -1.08
CA THR A 97 -10.44 -12.95 -2.54
C THR A 97 -11.33 -14.11 -2.97
N LYS A 98 -11.75 -14.96 -2.03
CA LYS A 98 -12.55 -16.16 -2.27
C LYS A 98 -13.87 -15.85 -3.00
N GLY A 99 -14.08 -16.46 -4.15
CA GLY A 99 -15.29 -16.32 -4.95
C GLY A 99 -15.40 -15.01 -5.72
N ILE A 100 -14.33 -14.20 -5.79
CA ILE A 100 -14.29 -13.02 -6.66
C ILE A 100 -13.95 -13.48 -8.09
N THR A 101 -14.89 -13.27 -9.00
CA THR A 101 -14.78 -13.63 -10.42
C THR A 101 -14.89 -12.39 -11.30
N ASP A 102 -14.29 -12.44 -12.48
CA ASP A 102 -14.45 -11.39 -13.49
C ASP A 102 -15.84 -11.53 -14.12
N PRO A 103 -16.71 -10.51 -14.02
CA PRO A 103 -18.08 -10.62 -14.53
C PRO A 103 -18.16 -10.82 -16.05
N ARG A 104 -17.08 -10.52 -16.79
CA ARG A 104 -17.04 -10.66 -18.25
C ARG A 104 -16.70 -12.08 -18.69
N THR A 105 -15.97 -12.84 -17.87
CA THR A 105 -15.46 -14.18 -18.22
C THR A 105 -15.99 -15.29 -17.32
N GLY A 106 -16.51 -14.94 -16.13
CA GLY A 106 -16.90 -15.88 -15.07
C GLY A 106 -15.73 -16.57 -14.37
N GLN A 107 -14.49 -16.33 -14.80
CA GLN A 107 -13.29 -16.94 -14.23
C GLN A 107 -12.82 -16.19 -12.96
N PRO A 108 -12.03 -16.82 -12.07
CA PRO A 108 -11.41 -16.14 -10.94
C PRO A 108 -10.66 -14.89 -11.41
N ALA A 109 -11.02 -13.72 -10.86
CA ALA A 109 -10.39 -12.45 -11.25
C ALA A 109 -8.95 -12.32 -10.70
N MET A 110 -8.63 -13.05 -9.64
CA MET A 110 -7.35 -13.00 -8.94
C MET A 110 -7.08 -14.31 -8.20
N PRO A 111 -5.84 -14.53 -7.70
CA PRO A 111 -5.53 -15.66 -6.84
C PRO A 111 -6.52 -15.76 -5.67
N GLN A 112 -7.08 -16.95 -5.48
CA GLN A 112 -8.09 -17.22 -4.45
C GLN A 112 -7.44 -17.40 -3.08
N ASP A 113 -8.26 -17.26 -2.03
CA ASP A 113 -7.85 -17.42 -0.63
C ASP A 113 -6.69 -16.49 -0.19
N GLN A 114 -6.60 -15.30 -0.80
CA GLN A 114 -5.69 -14.23 -0.42
C GLN A 114 -6.42 -13.12 0.33
N PHE A 115 -5.68 -12.27 1.05
CA PHE A 115 -6.22 -11.07 1.70
C PHE A 115 -5.80 -9.81 0.96
N TYR A 116 -6.78 -8.98 0.62
CA TYR A 116 -6.59 -7.70 -0.06
C TYR A 116 -7.07 -6.57 0.82
N ILE A 117 -6.48 -5.39 0.62
CA ILE A 117 -6.78 -4.16 1.37
C ILE A 117 -7.11 -3.06 0.37
N LYS A 118 -8.34 -2.55 0.43
CA LYS A 118 -8.85 -1.51 -0.49
C LYS A 118 -9.87 -0.63 0.22
N ARG A 119 -10.12 0.56 -0.32
CA ARG A 119 -11.15 1.48 0.17
C ARG A 119 -12.52 1.05 -0.32
N MET A 120 -13.51 0.94 0.58
CA MET A 120 -14.89 0.71 0.18
C MET A 120 -15.49 1.99 -0.40
N VAL A 121 -15.80 1.96 -1.69
CA VAL A 121 -16.33 3.12 -2.40
C VAL A 121 -17.84 3.06 -2.56
N ALA A 122 -18.45 1.87 -2.57
CA ALA A 122 -19.90 1.72 -2.66
C ALA A 122 -20.45 0.45 -2.00
N MET A 123 -21.73 0.53 -1.64
CA MET A 123 -22.52 -0.50 -0.95
C MET A 123 -23.58 -1.09 -1.87
N GLY A 124 -24.05 -2.28 -1.56
CA GLY A 124 -25.07 -2.96 -2.35
C GLY A 124 -26.34 -2.13 -2.55
N GLY A 125 -26.81 -2.08 -3.80
CA GLY A 125 -27.94 -1.26 -4.23
C GLY A 125 -27.55 0.10 -4.80
N GLU A 126 -26.29 0.53 -4.65
CA GLU A 126 -25.84 1.82 -5.17
C GLU A 126 -25.44 1.77 -6.64
N ARG A 127 -25.58 2.91 -7.30
CA ARG A 127 -25.13 3.16 -8.66
C ARG A 127 -23.85 3.98 -8.63
N VAL A 128 -22.81 3.47 -9.27
CA VAL A 128 -21.46 4.05 -9.28
C VAL A 128 -21.08 4.45 -10.69
N GLN A 129 -20.59 5.67 -10.85
CA GLN A 129 -19.93 6.14 -12.06
C GLN A 129 -18.57 6.76 -11.69
N ILE A 130 -17.72 6.91 -12.69
CA ILE A 130 -16.45 7.62 -12.57
C ILE A 130 -16.42 8.75 -13.60
N GLY A 131 -16.51 9.99 -13.14
CA GLY A 131 -16.48 11.17 -13.99
C GLY A 131 -15.14 11.33 -14.70
N ASN A 132 -15.13 12.04 -15.84
CA ASN A 132 -13.90 12.40 -16.55
C ASN A 132 -12.97 13.32 -15.74
N ASP A 133 -13.52 13.96 -14.71
CA ASP A 133 -12.78 14.71 -13.69
C ASP A 133 -12.16 13.83 -12.60
N ARG A 134 -12.25 12.50 -12.75
CA ARG A 134 -11.67 11.46 -11.88
C ARG A 134 -12.29 11.38 -10.48
N HIS A 135 -13.53 11.83 -10.35
CA HIS A 135 -14.30 11.69 -9.11
C HIS A 135 -15.37 10.61 -9.26
N LEU A 136 -15.70 9.96 -8.14
CA LEU A 136 -16.80 9.01 -8.11
C LEU A 136 -18.11 9.76 -8.02
N ILE A 137 -19.12 9.24 -8.70
CA ILE A 137 -20.49 9.71 -8.59
C ILE A 137 -21.31 8.54 -8.09
N ILE A 138 -21.88 8.67 -6.90
CA ILE A 138 -22.66 7.62 -6.23
C ILE A 138 -24.11 8.06 -6.17
N ASN A 139 -25.01 7.33 -6.82
CA ASN A 139 -26.44 7.68 -6.90
C ASN A 139 -26.69 9.12 -7.39
N GLY A 140 -25.83 9.62 -8.29
CA GLY A 140 -25.89 10.99 -8.80
C GLY A 140 -25.14 12.04 -7.95
N GLU A 141 -24.67 11.67 -6.76
CA GLU A 141 -23.89 12.56 -5.89
C GLU A 141 -22.39 12.39 -6.14
N ARG A 142 -21.73 13.46 -6.58
CA ARG A 142 -20.30 13.48 -6.82
C ARG A 142 -19.53 13.60 -5.51
N LEU A 143 -18.65 12.64 -5.22
CA LEU A 143 -17.75 12.70 -4.07
C LEU A 143 -16.62 13.70 -4.30
N ASP A 144 -16.06 14.26 -3.24
CA ASP A 144 -14.93 15.19 -3.26
C ASP A 144 -14.10 15.14 -1.97
N HIS A 145 -13.12 16.04 -1.84
CA HIS A 145 -12.24 16.12 -0.66
C HIS A 145 -12.97 16.47 0.65
N THR A 146 -14.22 16.94 0.59
CA THR A 146 -15.06 17.18 1.77
C THR A 146 -15.86 15.94 2.18
N THR A 147 -15.93 14.94 1.29
CA THR A 147 -16.54 13.65 1.59
C THR A 147 -15.68 12.89 2.61
N PRO A 148 -16.26 12.44 3.75
CA PRO A 148 -15.50 11.75 4.78
C PRO A 148 -14.70 10.57 4.24
N HIS A 149 -13.42 10.51 4.61
CA HIS A 149 -12.43 9.53 4.19
C HIS A 149 -11.95 9.64 2.73
N PHE A 150 -12.37 10.65 1.96
CA PHE A 150 -11.87 10.90 0.60
C PHE A 150 -11.01 12.16 0.49
N GLU A 151 -10.67 12.78 1.62
CA GLU A 151 -9.92 14.04 1.71
C GLU A 151 -8.62 13.97 0.90
N ASN A 152 -7.85 12.90 1.08
CA ASN A 152 -6.59 12.66 0.39
C ASN A 152 -6.75 12.02 -0.99
N VAL A 153 -7.84 11.29 -1.22
CA VAL A 153 -8.10 10.63 -2.52
C VAL A 153 -8.37 11.68 -3.59
N TYR A 154 -9.05 12.76 -3.18
CA TYR A 154 -9.47 13.87 -4.03
C TYR A 154 -8.71 15.18 -3.75
N SER A 155 -7.49 15.08 -3.19
CA SER A 155 -6.59 16.23 -2.97
C SER A 155 -5.70 16.56 -4.18
N PHE A 156 -6.03 16.07 -5.37
CA PHE A 156 -5.22 16.24 -6.59
C PHE A 156 -5.72 17.43 -7.42
N ASP A 157 -4.85 17.95 -8.30
CA ASP A 157 -5.26 18.96 -9.29
C ASP A 157 -5.92 18.27 -10.50
N PRO A 158 -7.22 18.50 -10.76
CA PRO A 158 -7.92 17.84 -11.85
C PRO A 158 -7.35 18.17 -13.24
N ARG A 159 -6.62 19.28 -13.37
CA ARG A 159 -5.98 19.71 -14.63
C ARG A 159 -4.74 18.90 -14.99
N GLN A 160 -4.13 18.21 -14.03
CA GLN A 160 -2.95 17.38 -14.27
C GLN A 160 -3.35 15.96 -14.66
N PRO A 161 -2.73 15.33 -15.67
CA PRO A 161 -3.07 13.96 -16.04
C PRO A 161 -2.75 12.98 -14.89
N PRO A 162 -3.49 11.86 -14.77
CA PRO A 162 -3.21 10.84 -13.77
C PRO A 162 -1.82 10.22 -13.98
N ARG A 163 -1.13 9.88 -12.89
CA ARG A 163 0.24 9.33 -12.94
C ARG A 163 0.38 8.10 -12.04
N PRO A 164 1.23 7.12 -12.40
CA PRO A 164 1.60 6.01 -11.53
C PRO A 164 2.18 6.51 -10.20
N ASN A 165 1.88 5.80 -9.11
CA ASN A 165 2.34 6.08 -7.75
C ASN A 165 1.98 7.48 -7.22
N GLN A 166 0.93 8.11 -7.75
CA GLN A 166 0.43 9.41 -7.31
C GLN A 166 -1.09 9.39 -7.18
N TYR A 167 -1.61 10.04 -6.14
CA TYR A 167 -3.05 10.24 -6.01
C TYR A 167 -3.57 11.04 -7.20
N SER A 168 -4.57 10.47 -7.86
CA SER A 168 -5.09 10.98 -9.11
C SER A 168 -6.62 10.94 -9.15
N GLY A 169 -7.27 10.76 -8.00
CA GLY A 169 -8.67 10.36 -7.94
C GLY A 169 -8.88 8.94 -8.46
N HIS A 170 -10.12 8.63 -8.82
CA HIS A 170 -10.50 7.37 -9.44
C HIS A 170 -10.67 7.61 -10.94
N VAL A 171 -9.93 6.89 -11.78
CA VAL A 171 -9.97 7.07 -13.24
C VAL A 171 -10.88 6.01 -13.88
N ASN A 172 -11.60 6.43 -14.93
CA ASN A 172 -12.28 5.56 -15.87
C ASN A 172 -11.30 5.15 -17.00
N GLY A 173 -11.74 4.27 -17.90
CA GLY A 173 -10.94 3.77 -19.01
C GLY A 173 -10.52 4.87 -19.99
N PHE A 174 -11.42 5.82 -20.26
CA PHE A 174 -11.18 6.97 -21.13
C PHE A 174 -10.02 7.83 -20.62
N ILE A 175 -10.03 8.19 -19.34
CA ILE A 175 -8.99 9.02 -18.72
C ILE A 175 -7.70 8.24 -18.46
N ALA A 176 -7.79 6.94 -18.17
CA ALA A 176 -6.61 6.12 -17.93
C ALA A 176 -5.72 5.95 -19.18
N GLY A 177 -6.32 5.98 -20.38
CA GLY A 177 -5.62 5.65 -21.63
C GLY A 177 -5.08 4.21 -21.68
N GLN A 178 -5.49 3.37 -20.72
CA GLN A 178 -5.07 1.98 -20.54
C GLN A 178 -6.25 1.15 -20.02
N VAL A 179 -6.21 -0.16 -20.24
CA VAL A 179 -7.29 -1.09 -19.84
C VAL A 179 -7.17 -1.46 -18.35
N ILE A 180 -7.29 -0.47 -17.47
CA ILE A 180 -7.29 -0.66 -16.00
C ILE A 180 -8.69 -0.58 -15.38
N ALA A 181 -9.66 -0.03 -16.12
CA ALA A 181 -11.04 0.13 -15.69
C ALA A 181 -12.05 -0.40 -16.74
N PRO A 182 -11.97 -1.68 -17.15
CA PRO A 182 -12.86 -2.25 -18.17
C PRO A 182 -14.35 -2.23 -17.79
N LEU A 183 -14.69 -2.11 -16.51
CA LEU A 183 -16.09 -1.99 -16.04
C LEU A 183 -16.56 -0.53 -15.95
N PHE A 184 -15.67 0.42 -16.22
CA PHE A 184 -15.93 1.86 -16.28
C PHE A 184 -15.20 2.44 -17.49
N PRO A 185 -15.56 2.08 -18.74
CA PRO A 185 -14.86 2.56 -19.93
C PRO A 185 -14.92 4.08 -20.08
N ASP A 186 -15.99 4.72 -19.62
CA ASP A 186 -16.19 6.17 -19.67
C ASP A 186 -17.12 6.65 -18.54
N GLU A 187 -17.39 7.96 -18.48
CA GLU A 187 -18.23 8.57 -17.45
C GLU A 187 -19.73 8.25 -17.54
N SER A 188 -20.20 7.78 -18.70
CA SER A 188 -21.60 7.42 -18.89
C SER A 188 -21.92 6.04 -18.32
N THR A 189 -20.89 5.23 -18.03
CA THR A 189 -21.08 3.87 -17.53
C THR A 189 -21.50 3.87 -16.07
N ILE A 190 -22.68 3.27 -15.82
CA ILE A 190 -23.22 3.07 -14.48
C ILE A 190 -23.00 1.62 -14.05
N PHE A 191 -22.20 1.41 -13.02
CA PHE A 191 -22.06 0.12 -12.35
C PHE A 191 -23.04 0.03 -11.18
N ALA A 192 -23.94 -0.95 -11.21
CA ALA A 192 -24.86 -1.23 -10.10
C ALA A 192 -24.26 -2.27 -9.16
N VAL A 193 -24.02 -1.89 -7.90
CA VAL A 193 -23.48 -2.82 -6.89
C VAL A 193 -24.57 -3.80 -6.48
N ARG A 194 -24.28 -5.10 -6.55
CA ARG A 194 -25.23 -6.15 -6.20
C ARG A 194 -25.68 -6.03 -4.74
N PRO A 195 -26.91 -6.44 -4.41
CA PRO A 195 -27.33 -6.55 -3.01
C PRO A 195 -26.34 -7.39 -2.20
N ASN A 196 -26.09 -6.99 -0.96
CA ASN A 196 -25.13 -7.64 -0.05
C ASN A 196 -23.68 -7.69 -0.57
N HIS A 197 -23.31 -6.86 -1.54
CA HIS A 197 -21.93 -6.71 -2.00
C HIS A 197 -21.36 -5.34 -1.63
N TYR A 198 -20.05 -5.22 -1.75
CA TYR A 198 -19.31 -3.97 -1.68
C TYR A 198 -18.46 -3.79 -2.94
N LEU A 199 -18.35 -2.54 -3.41
CA LEU A 199 -17.37 -2.16 -4.41
C LEU A 199 -16.21 -1.46 -3.70
N VAL A 200 -14.98 -1.85 -4.04
CA VAL A 200 -13.76 -1.27 -3.48
C VAL A 200 -12.81 -0.80 -4.57
N MET A 201 -12.06 0.27 -4.29
CA MET A 201 -11.02 0.80 -5.16
C MET A 201 -9.75 1.09 -4.34
N GLY A 202 -8.59 1.03 -4.99
CA GLY A 202 -7.32 1.40 -4.38
C GLY A 202 -6.98 2.85 -4.67
N ASP A 203 -6.50 3.56 -3.65
CA ASP A 203 -6.18 4.98 -3.76
C ASP A 203 -5.02 5.26 -4.73
N ASN A 204 -4.05 4.33 -4.87
CA ASN A 204 -3.03 4.39 -5.93
C ASN A 204 -3.62 3.88 -7.24
N THR A 205 -4.50 4.70 -7.81
CA THR A 205 -5.46 4.31 -8.83
C THR A 205 -4.82 3.73 -10.09
N MET A 206 -3.70 4.29 -10.57
CA MET A 206 -3.04 3.83 -11.81
C MET A 206 -2.34 2.48 -11.65
N ASP A 207 -2.04 2.05 -10.41
CA ASP A 207 -1.34 0.80 -10.10
C ASP A 207 -2.19 -0.17 -9.28
N SER A 208 -3.52 0.00 -9.30
CA SER A 208 -4.43 -0.80 -8.48
C SER A 208 -5.33 -1.68 -9.34
N TYR A 209 -5.18 -2.99 -9.19
CA TYR A 209 -6.15 -3.98 -9.64
C TYR A 209 -7.28 -4.11 -8.60
N ASP A 210 -8.42 -3.48 -8.87
CA ASP A 210 -9.55 -3.34 -7.93
C ASP A 210 -10.91 -3.42 -8.64
N GLY A 211 -11.98 -2.97 -7.98
CA GLY A 211 -13.36 -3.10 -8.48
C GLY A 211 -13.61 -2.45 -9.83
N ARG A 212 -12.73 -1.57 -10.31
CA ARG A 212 -12.76 -1.07 -11.70
C ARG A 212 -12.51 -2.15 -12.75
N ALA A 213 -11.76 -3.18 -12.37
CA ALA A 213 -11.40 -4.31 -13.23
C ALA A 213 -12.29 -5.54 -13.01
N TRP A 214 -12.60 -5.86 -11.75
CA TRP A 214 -13.28 -7.11 -11.38
C TRP A 214 -14.63 -6.94 -10.69
N GLY A 215 -15.07 -5.70 -10.45
CA GLY A 215 -16.41 -5.41 -9.95
C GLY A 215 -16.53 -5.47 -8.43
N ASP A 216 -17.74 -5.76 -7.96
CA ASP A 216 -18.06 -5.85 -6.54
C ASP A 216 -17.84 -7.28 -6.00
N PHE A 217 -17.81 -7.41 -4.68
CA PHE A 217 -17.63 -8.71 -4.01
C PHE A 217 -18.57 -8.86 -2.82
N SER A 218 -18.86 -10.12 -2.44
CA SER A 218 -19.78 -10.41 -1.33
C SER A 218 -19.28 -9.82 -0.03
N ARG A 219 -20.17 -9.15 0.72
CA ARG A 219 -19.86 -8.59 2.04
C ARG A 219 -19.37 -9.64 3.04
N THR A 220 -19.70 -10.92 2.84
CA THR A 220 -19.27 -12.03 3.70
C THR A 220 -17.77 -12.28 3.64
N ASN A 221 -17.09 -11.76 2.61
CA ASN A 221 -15.65 -11.90 2.46
C ASN A 221 -14.89 -10.84 3.26
N VAL A 222 -15.58 -9.85 3.84
CA VAL A 222 -14.93 -8.83 4.68
C VAL A 222 -14.42 -9.48 5.96
N ILE A 223 -13.14 -9.30 6.23
CA ILE A 223 -12.45 -9.85 7.40
C ILE A 223 -12.39 -8.82 8.53
N GLY A 224 -12.19 -7.55 8.20
CA GLY A 224 -12.00 -6.51 9.19
C GLY A 224 -11.53 -5.19 8.60
N LYS A 225 -11.13 -4.28 9.49
CA LYS A 225 -10.47 -3.02 9.12
C LYS A 225 -9.02 -3.03 9.59
N TYR A 226 -8.11 -2.45 8.83
CA TYR A 226 -6.78 -2.17 9.38
C TYR A 226 -6.89 -1.08 10.45
N PHE A 227 -6.06 -1.13 11.49
CA PHE A 227 -6.13 -0.14 12.57
C PHE A 227 -4.77 0.33 13.10
N PHE A 228 -3.68 -0.37 12.77
CA PHE A 228 -2.35 -0.02 13.25
C PHE A 228 -1.28 -0.52 12.30
N VAL A 229 -0.35 0.35 11.88
CA VAL A 229 0.85 -0.02 11.13
C VAL A 229 2.00 -0.15 12.13
N TYR A 230 2.53 -1.36 12.28
CA TYR A 230 3.64 -1.62 13.22
C TYR A 230 5.01 -1.63 12.54
N TRP A 231 5.06 -1.74 11.21
CA TRP A 231 6.30 -1.74 10.42
C TRP A 231 6.06 -1.19 9.01
N PRO A 232 7.00 -0.41 8.43
CA PRO A 232 8.25 0.07 9.02
C PRO A 232 8.05 1.23 10.00
N PHE A 233 9.06 1.49 10.85
CA PHE A 233 9.14 2.70 11.67
C PHE A 233 9.39 3.93 10.78
N SER A 234 8.32 4.40 10.17
CA SER A 234 8.27 5.56 9.29
C SER A 234 7.25 6.57 9.82
N SER A 235 6.98 7.64 9.07
CA SER A 235 5.87 8.55 9.37
C SER A 235 4.50 7.87 9.41
N ARG A 236 4.39 6.65 8.86
CA ARG A 236 3.15 5.83 8.89
C ARG A 236 3.04 4.92 10.11
N PHE A 237 4.09 4.79 10.93
CA PHE A 237 4.02 3.97 12.13
C PHE A 237 3.01 4.55 13.12
N GLY A 238 2.08 3.72 13.58
CA GLY A 238 1.06 4.11 14.54
C GLY A 238 -0.34 3.67 14.16
N TRP A 239 -1.31 4.24 14.85
CA TRP A 239 -2.73 4.00 14.61
C TRP A 239 -3.13 4.53 13.23
N ALA A 240 -4.09 3.86 12.58
CA ALA A 240 -4.73 4.38 11.38
C ALA A 240 -5.25 5.79 11.71
N ALA A 241 -4.73 6.80 11.00
CA ALA A 241 -5.12 8.19 11.19
C ALA A 241 -6.65 8.32 10.98
N ARG A 242 -7.31 9.05 11.88
CA ARG A 242 -8.74 9.36 11.78
C ARG A 242 -8.97 10.43 10.73
#